data_AF-A0A183DAR4-F1
#
_entry.id   AF-A0A183DAR4-F1
#
_cell.length_a   1.000
_cell.length_b   1.000
_cell.length_c   1.000
_cell.angle_alpha   90.00
_cell.angle_beta   90.00
_cell.angle_gamma   90.00
#
_symmetry.space_group_name_H-M   'P 1'
#
loop_
_entity.id
_entity.type
_entity.pdbx_description
1 polymer ?
#
loop_
_entity_poly.entity_id
_entity_poly.type
_entity_poly.pdbx_seq_one_letter_code
_entity_poly.pdbx_strand_id
1 'polypeptide(L)'
;MRIESFLGLQSYGIGATNVTFQQHKIGRQERAQILGHHPGFRGCTVWFTGLSGAGKTTVAFAVEKILTQLGIPAYGLDGDNVRHGLCKNLGFTKEERSENIRRVAEVAKLFSDMGIVVLASFISPYKADRDDARSIHNQVITLSVYRFISSTP
;
A
#
# COMPACT_ATOMS: atom_id res chain seq x y z
N MET A 1 -31.83 -10.05 -13.85
CA MET A 1 -30.66 -10.43 -14.67
C MET A 1 -30.35 -9.29 -15.63
N ARG A 2 -29.40 -8.42 -15.26
CA ARG A 2 -28.72 -7.46 -16.15
C ARG A 2 -27.30 -7.33 -15.60
N ILE A 3 -26.34 -7.81 -16.36
CA ILE A 3 -24.91 -7.64 -16.10
C ILE A 3 -24.53 -6.41 -16.93
N GLU A 4 -24.27 -5.28 -16.27
CA GLU A 4 -23.67 -4.15 -16.96
C GLU A 4 -22.17 -4.43 -17.14
N SER A 5 -21.76 -4.31 -18.40
CA SER A 5 -20.40 -4.45 -18.90
C SER A 5 -19.53 -3.30 -18.40
N PHE A 6 -18.64 -3.56 -17.45
CA PHE A 6 -17.51 -2.67 -17.19
C PHE A 6 -16.37 -3.05 -18.14
N LEU A 7 -16.34 -2.37 -19.28
CA LEU A 7 -15.22 -2.32 -20.22
C LEU A 7 -14.02 -1.64 -19.55
N GLY A 8 -12.82 -2.23 -19.72
CA GLY A 8 -11.56 -1.52 -19.45
C GLY A 8 -10.45 -2.32 -18.78
N LEU A 9 -10.22 -3.59 -19.13
CA LEU A 9 -8.95 -4.25 -18.83
C LEU A 9 -8.04 -4.15 -20.05
N GLN A 10 -7.20 -3.12 -20.06
CA GLN A 10 -6.09 -3.02 -21.01
C GLN A 10 -5.02 -4.04 -20.59
N SER A 11 -4.90 -5.13 -21.34
CA SER A 11 -3.88 -6.15 -21.13
C SER A 11 -2.51 -5.64 -21.57
N TYR A 12 -1.55 -5.57 -20.66
CA TYR A 12 -0.12 -5.54 -21.01
C TYR A 12 0.52 -6.87 -20.60
N GLY A 13 1.26 -7.46 -21.53
CA GLY A 13 1.66 -8.88 -21.55
C GLY A 13 2.75 -9.32 -20.58
N ILE A 14 2.92 -10.65 -20.56
CA ILE A 14 3.65 -11.53 -19.62
C ILE A 14 3.10 -11.44 -18.19
N GLY A 15 2.09 -12.26 -17.92
CA GLY A 15 1.42 -12.34 -16.62
C GLY A 15 0.63 -13.62 -16.48
N ALA A 16 0.09 -13.87 -15.29
CA ALA A 16 -0.68 -15.07 -14.99
C ALA A 16 -1.83 -15.27 -15.99
N THR A 17 -1.81 -16.41 -16.69
CA THR A 17 -2.87 -16.83 -17.61
C THR A 17 -3.91 -17.67 -16.86
N ASN A 18 -5.15 -17.71 -17.34
CA ASN A 18 -6.25 -18.51 -16.76
C ASN A 18 -6.62 -18.13 -15.32
N VAL A 19 -6.52 -16.85 -14.98
CA VAL A 19 -6.95 -16.33 -13.68
C VAL A 19 -8.37 -15.78 -13.76
N THR A 20 -9.20 -16.16 -12.80
CA THR A 20 -10.55 -15.60 -12.62
C THR A 20 -10.60 -14.84 -11.31
N PHE A 21 -11.14 -13.62 -11.32
CA PHE A 21 -11.29 -12.85 -10.09
C PHE A 21 -12.39 -13.48 -9.23
N GLN A 22 -12.02 -13.84 -8.00
CA GLN A 22 -12.95 -14.42 -7.03
C GLN A 22 -13.50 -13.30 -6.15
N GLN A 23 -14.81 -13.03 -6.28
CA GLN A 23 -15.47 -12.02 -5.46
C GLN A 23 -15.54 -12.46 -4.00
N HIS A 24 -15.20 -11.55 -3.08
CA HIS A 24 -15.34 -11.80 -1.66
C HIS A 24 -16.82 -11.83 -1.26
N LYS A 25 -17.18 -12.74 -0.34
CA LYS A 25 -18.53 -12.82 0.24
C LYS A 25 -18.79 -11.77 1.34
N ILE A 26 -17.73 -11.18 1.88
CA ILE A 26 -17.74 -10.24 3.01
C ILE A 26 -17.32 -8.86 2.50
N GLY A 27 -18.16 -7.86 2.75
CA GLY A 27 -17.93 -6.48 2.36
C GLY A 27 -17.07 -5.70 3.38
N ARG A 28 -16.61 -4.51 3.00
CA ARG A 28 -15.76 -3.65 3.85
C ARG A 28 -16.41 -3.23 5.16
N GLN A 29 -17.72 -2.93 5.14
CA GLN A 29 -18.42 -2.52 6.35
C GLN A 29 -18.47 -3.67 7.37
N GLU A 30 -18.71 -4.88 6.90
CA GLU A 30 -18.70 -6.08 7.74
C GLU A 30 -17.30 -6.38 8.27
N ARG A 31 -16.24 -6.25 7.44
CA ARG A 31 -14.85 -6.33 7.95
C ARG A 31 -14.57 -5.29 9.04
N ALA A 32 -15.06 -4.06 8.86
CA ALA A 32 -14.81 -2.98 9.80
C ALA A 32 -15.48 -3.20 11.17
N GLN A 33 -16.57 -3.99 11.24
CA GLN A 33 -17.26 -4.30 12.50
C GLN A 33 -16.41 -5.14 13.46
N ILE A 34 -15.44 -5.88 12.95
CA ILE A 34 -14.56 -6.75 13.75
C ILE A 34 -13.14 -6.20 13.92
N LEU A 35 -12.85 -5.02 13.35
CA LEU A 35 -11.49 -4.45 13.30
C LEU A 35 -11.35 -3.24 14.22
N GLY A 36 -10.81 -3.50 15.42
CA GLY A 36 -10.48 -2.48 16.40
C GLY A 36 -11.68 -2.02 17.23
N HIS A 37 -11.52 -0.90 17.94
CA HIS A 37 -12.52 -0.42 18.91
C HIS A 37 -13.51 0.58 18.32
N HIS A 38 -13.32 0.98 17.07
CA HIS A 38 -14.05 2.10 16.49
C HIS A 38 -14.84 1.65 15.26
N PRO A 39 -16.10 2.10 15.12
CA PRO A 39 -16.94 1.71 14.00
C PRO A 39 -16.45 2.31 12.68
N GLY A 40 -16.82 1.66 11.57
CA GLY A 40 -16.64 2.17 10.22
C GLY A 40 -15.30 1.81 9.58
N PHE A 41 -15.36 1.58 8.27
CA PHE A 41 -14.20 1.23 7.46
C PHE A 41 -13.22 2.41 7.36
N ARG A 42 -11.95 2.13 7.62
CA ARG A 42 -10.86 3.12 7.73
C ARG A 42 -9.59 2.70 7.02
N GLY A 43 -9.66 1.62 6.25
CA GLY A 43 -8.54 1.10 5.52
C GLY A 43 -8.01 2.11 4.51
N CYS A 44 -6.77 2.52 4.69
CA CYS A 44 -6.10 3.47 3.82
C CYS A 44 -4.59 3.24 3.88
N THR A 45 -3.89 3.74 2.88
CA THR A 45 -2.43 3.75 2.89
C THR A 45 -1.94 5.20 2.98
N VAL A 46 -0.99 5.42 3.89
CA VAL A 46 -0.22 6.64 4.04
C VAL A 46 1.19 6.34 3.52
N TRP A 47 1.55 7.00 2.42
CA TRP A 47 2.80 6.73 1.73
C TRP A 47 3.82 7.83 2.00
N PHE A 48 4.87 7.49 2.74
CA PHE A 48 6.00 8.35 3.01
C PHE A 48 7.08 8.15 1.95
N THR A 49 7.40 9.21 1.22
CA THR A 49 8.45 9.22 0.18
C THR A 49 9.49 10.30 0.45
N GLY A 50 10.77 10.03 0.21
CA GLY A 50 11.85 10.96 0.61
C GLY A 50 13.23 10.31 0.72
N LEU A 51 14.27 11.15 0.84
CA LEU A 51 15.67 10.70 0.91
C LEU A 51 15.91 9.72 2.07
N SER A 52 16.94 8.87 1.93
CA SER A 52 17.38 8.04 3.06
C SER A 52 17.77 8.93 4.25
N GLY A 53 17.45 8.50 5.47
CA GLY A 53 17.69 9.32 6.68
C GLY A 53 16.73 10.48 6.92
N ALA A 54 15.79 10.80 6.03
CA ALA A 54 14.84 11.91 6.20
C ALA A 54 13.76 11.69 7.29
N GLY A 55 13.87 10.66 8.13
CA GLY A 55 12.96 10.38 9.24
C GLY A 55 11.64 9.66 8.89
N LYS A 56 11.47 9.18 7.65
CA LYS A 56 10.23 8.50 7.19
C LYS A 56 9.82 7.34 8.09
N THR A 57 10.75 6.41 8.35
CA THR A 57 10.49 5.20 9.15
C THR A 57 10.25 5.56 10.61
N THR A 58 10.97 6.55 11.14
CA THR A 58 10.74 7.09 12.50
C THR A 58 9.32 7.61 12.66
N VAL A 59 8.85 8.42 11.72
CA VAL A 59 7.47 8.95 11.74
C VAL A 59 6.45 7.83 11.53
N ALA A 60 6.68 6.93 10.59
CA ALA A 60 5.78 5.80 10.32
C ALA A 60 5.55 4.96 11.58
N PHE A 61 6.61 4.52 12.26
CA PHE A 61 6.46 3.69 13.47
C PHE A 61 5.95 4.46 14.69
N ALA A 62 6.23 5.77 14.79
CA ALA A 62 5.62 6.61 15.82
C ALA A 62 4.10 6.71 15.63
N VAL A 63 3.65 6.94 14.39
CA VAL A 63 2.22 6.98 14.04
C VAL A 63 1.59 5.61 14.25
N GLU A 64 2.25 4.51 13.86
CA GLU A 64 1.79 3.15 14.09
C GLU A 64 1.50 2.89 15.57
N LYS A 65 2.43 3.26 16.45
CA LYS A 65 2.29 3.13 17.90
C LYS A 65 1.08 3.91 18.41
N ILE A 66 0.92 5.17 17.98
CA ILE A 66 -0.19 6.03 18.42
C ILE A 66 -1.53 5.46 17.95
N LEU A 67 -1.66 5.08 16.67
CA LEU A 67 -2.90 4.50 16.14
C LEU A 67 -3.28 3.20 16.87
N THR A 68 -2.29 2.34 17.11
CA THR A 68 -2.49 1.08 17.84
C THR A 68 -2.97 1.34 19.27
N GLN A 69 -2.37 2.32 19.97
CA GLN A 69 -2.81 2.72 21.32
C GLN A 69 -4.24 3.28 21.34
N LEU A 70 -4.68 3.91 20.25
CA LEU A 70 -6.05 4.39 20.09
C LEU A 70 -7.03 3.28 19.68
N GLY A 71 -6.59 2.02 19.56
CA GLY A 71 -7.44 0.90 19.12
C GLY A 71 -7.73 0.92 17.62
N ILE A 72 -6.87 1.56 16.82
CA ILE A 72 -6.94 1.61 15.36
C ILE A 72 -5.86 0.68 14.80
N PRO A 73 -6.23 -0.43 14.12
CA PRO A 73 -5.27 -1.32 13.49
C PRO A 73 -4.42 -0.58 12.45
N ALA A 74 -3.10 -0.59 12.64
CA ALA A 74 -2.13 -0.01 11.73
C ALA A 74 -0.97 -0.97 11.50
N TYR A 75 -0.30 -0.84 10.35
CA TYR A 75 0.86 -1.66 10.02
C TYR A 75 1.91 -0.88 9.23
N GLY A 76 3.15 -0.87 9.71
CA GLY A 76 4.30 -0.25 9.06
C GLY A 76 4.92 -1.16 7.99
N LEU A 77 4.98 -0.66 6.74
CA LEU A 77 5.77 -1.27 5.68
C LEU A 77 7.03 -0.45 5.45
N ASP A 78 8.20 -1.04 5.72
CA ASP A 78 9.49 -0.39 5.58
C ASP A 78 10.33 -1.01 4.47
N GLY A 79 11.08 -0.16 3.75
CA GLY A 79 11.93 -0.54 2.63
C GLY A 79 12.96 -1.64 2.93
N ASP A 80 13.51 -1.66 4.13
CA ASP A 80 14.50 -2.65 4.54
C ASP A 80 13.79 -3.93 5.02
N ASN A 81 12.71 -3.80 5.81
CA ASN A 81 11.93 -4.94 6.29
C ASN A 81 11.38 -5.82 5.14
N VAL A 82 10.83 -5.21 4.08
CA VAL A 82 10.28 -5.99 2.96
C VAL A 82 11.36 -6.73 2.18
N ARG A 83 12.62 -6.25 2.20
CA ARG A 83 13.76 -6.87 1.53
C ARG A 83 14.29 -8.10 2.27
N HIS A 84 13.95 -8.30 3.54
CA HIS A 84 14.23 -9.56 4.23
C HIS A 84 13.28 -10.71 3.83
N GLY A 85 12.13 -10.40 3.21
CA GLY A 85 11.09 -11.38 2.87
C GLY A 85 10.57 -11.22 1.44
N LEU A 86 9.46 -10.49 1.28
CA LEU A 86 8.71 -10.31 0.03
C LEU A 86 9.59 -9.90 -1.17
N CYS A 87 10.60 -9.07 -0.91
CA CYS A 87 11.47 -8.47 -1.92
C CYS A 87 12.93 -8.95 -1.80
N LYS A 88 13.19 -10.07 -1.12
CA LYS A 88 14.55 -10.59 -0.91
C LYS A 88 15.30 -10.95 -2.19
N ASN A 89 14.57 -11.22 -3.27
CA ASN A 89 15.13 -11.57 -4.56
C ASN A 89 15.40 -10.36 -5.46
N LEU A 90 15.19 -9.13 -4.97
CA LEU A 90 15.36 -7.89 -5.73
C LEU A 90 16.59 -7.14 -5.25
N GLY A 91 17.51 -6.84 -6.16
CA GLY A 91 18.64 -5.96 -5.93
C GLY A 91 18.25 -4.47 -5.90
N PHE A 92 19.14 -3.64 -6.45
CA PHE A 92 19.05 -2.18 -6.40
C PHE A 92 19.18 -1.52 -7.77
N THR A 93 19.04 -2.28 -8.86
CA THR A 93 18.87 -1.68 -10.20
C THR A 93 17.58 -0.85 -10.24
N LYS A 94 17.43 -0.02 -11.28
CA LYS A 94 16.23 0.82 -11.44
C LYS A 94 14.97 -0.04 -11.54
N GLU A 95 15.03 -1.10 -12.33
CA GLU A 95 13.92 -2.02 -12.62
C GLU A 95 13.54 -2.80 -11.37
N GLU A 96 14.52 -3.31 -10.61
CA GLU A 96 14.28 -4.01 -9.34
C GLU A 96 13.71 -3.08 -8.27
N ARG A 97 14.09 -1.79 -8.26
CA ARG A 97 13.49 -0.79 -7.37
C ARG A 97 12.04 -0.52 -7.74
N SER A 98 11.73 -0.37 -9.02
CA SER A 98 10.34 -0.20 -9.49
C SER A 98 9.49 -1.43 -9.14
N GLU A 99 10.00 -2.64 -9.35
CA GLU A 99 9.30 -3.89 -8.97
C GLU A 99 9.09 -4.00 -7.46
N ASN A 100 10.07 -3.58 -6.65
CA ASN A 100 9.91 -3.50 -5.20
C ASN A 100 8.76 -2.56 -4.81
N ILE A 101 8.67 -1.37 -5.42
CA ILE A 101 7.57 -0.44 -5.15
C ILE A 101 6.22 -1.02 -5.61
N ARG A 102 6.18 -1.66 -6.79
CA ARG A 102 4.96 -2.30 -7.30
C ARG A 102 4.44 -3.39 -6.35
N ARG A 103 5.31 -4.30 -5.88
CA ARG A 103 4.95 -5.37 -4.93
C ARG A 103 4.40 -4.81 -3.63
N VAL A 104 5.09 -3.82 -3.07
CA VAL A 104 4.67 -3.18 -1.82
C VAL A 104 3.34 -2.45 -2.00
N ALA A 105 3.11 -1.80 -3.14
CA ALA A 105 1.84 -1.11 -3.41
C ALA A 105 0.67 -2.11 -3.45
N GLU A 106 0.83 -3.28 -4.07
CA GLU A 106 -0.18 -4.34 -4.05
C GLU A 106 -0.43 -4.88 -2.64
N VAL A 107 0.63 -5.08 -1.85
CA VAL A 107 0.48 -5.51 -0.45
C VAL A 107 -0.23 -4.44 0.39
N ALA A 108 0.17 -3.18 0.27
CA ALA A 108 -0.47 -2.07 0.97
C ALA A 108 -1.98 -1.98 0.64
N LYS A 109 -2.33 -2.14 -0.64
CA LYS A 109 -3.72 -2.24 -1.09
C LYS A 109 -4.48 -3.37 -0.40
N LEU A 110 -3.90 -4.57 -0.29
CA LEU A 110 -4.57 -5.70 0.37
C LEU A 110 -4.83 -5.45 1.86
N PHE A 111 -3.85 -4.92 2.59
CA PHE A 111 -4.01 -4.58 4.00
C PHE A 111 -5.05 -3.48 4.20
N SER A 112 -4.99 -2.46 3.35
CA SER A 112 -5.95 -1.39 3.43
C SER A 112 -7.35 -1.83 2.99
N ASP A 113 -7.53 -2.73 2.02
CA ASP A 113 -8.86 -3.30 1.71
C ASP A 113 -9.42 -4.16 2.85
N MET A 114 -8.55 -4.75 3.67
CA MET A 114 -8.95 -5.42 4.91
C MET A 114 -9.48 -4.43 5.95
N GLY A 115 -9.09 -3.16 5.91
CA GLY A 115 -9.50 -2.12 6.86
C GLY A 115 -8.37 -1.57 7.72
N ILE A 116 -7.11 -1.94 7.43
CA ILE A 116 -5.92 -1.54 8.20
C ILE A 116 -5.34 -0.23 7.65
N VAL A 117 -4.84 0.63 8.54
CA VAL A 117 -4.06 1.82 8.15
C VAL A 117 -2.62 1.40 7.86
N VAL A 118 -2.22 1.41 6.59
CA VAL A 118 -0.86 1.04 6.18
C VAL A 118 0.03 2.28 6.16
N LEU A 119 1.20 2.17 6.77
CA LEU A 119 2.19 3.25 6.87
C LEU A 119 3.43 2.84 6.07
N ALA A 120 3.46 3.22 4.79
CA ALA A 120 4.47 2.79 3.82
C ALA A 120 5.65 3.77 3.77
N SER A 121 6.82 3.37 4.26
CA SER A 121 8.06 4.17 4.30
C SER A 121 9.08 3.69 3.26
N PHE A 122 9.13 4.38 2.11
CA PHE A 122 10.00 3.99 0.98
C PHE A 122 10.68 5.20 0.35
N ILE A 123 11.93 5.05 -0.10
CA ILE A 123 12.59 6.13 -0.86
C ILE A 123 11.74 6.52 -2.08
N SER A 124 11.26 5.52 -2.84
CA SER A 124 10.33 5.68 -3.97
C SER A 124 10.61 6.93 -4.82
N PRO A 125 11.84 7.09 -5.37
CA PRO A 125 12.30 8.37 -5.91
C PRO A 125 11.57 8.74 -7.22
N TYR A 126 11.19 7.75 -8.01
CA TYR A 126 10.57 7.96 -9.31
C TYR A 126 9.08 8.31 -9.16
N LYS A 127 8.66 9.38 -9.85
CA LYS A 127 7.26 9.83 -9.83
C LYS A 127 6.33 8.78 -10.43
N ALA A 128 6.74 8.13 -11.52
CA ALA A 128 5.97 7.09 -12.19
C ALA A 128 5.58 5.96 -11.21
N ASP A 129 6.54 5.39 -10.48
CA ASP A 129 6.25 4.33 -9.50
C ASP A 129 5.23 4.75 -8.42
N ARG A 130 5.27 6.03 -7.98
CA ARG A 130 4.31 6.55 -6.99
C ARG A 130 2.93 6.78 -7.58
N ASP A 131 2.87 7.22 -8.84
CA ASP A 131 1.62 7.40 -9.56
C ASP A 131 0.98 6.03 -9.87
N ASP A 132 1.77 5.02 -10.20
CA ASP A 132 1.34 3.63 -10.37
C ASP A 132 0.82 3.04 -9.06
N ALA A 133 1.55 3.25 -7.95
CA ALA A 133 1.08 2.85 -6.62
C ALA A 133 -0.28 3.49 -6.28
N ARG A 134 -0.48 4.76 -6.65
CA ARG A 134 -1.78 5.45 -6.50
C ARG A 134 -2.86 4.83 -7.38
N SER A 135 -2.54 4.50 -8.62
CA SER A 135 -3.47 3.82 -9.54
C SER A 135 -3.92 2.46 -9.00
N ILE A 136 -2.98 1.67 -8.46
CA ILE A 136 -3.25 0.39 -7.79
C ILE A 136 -4.26 0.55 -6.65
N HIS A 137 -4.13 1.61 -5.85
CA HIS A 137 -5.03 1.89 -4.74
C HIS A 137 -6.39 2.40 -5.20
N ASN A 138 -6.46 3.32 -6.16
CA ASN A 138 -7.71 3.93 -6.63
C ASN A 138 -8.74 2.92 -7.16
N GLN A 139 -8.31 1.72 -7.54
CA GLN A 139 -9.21 0.62 -7.89
C GLN A 139 -10.07 0.14 -6.72
N VAL A 140 -9.65 0.44 -5.48
CA VAL A 140 -10.16 -0.19 -4.26
C VAL A 140 -10.36 0.85 -3.14
N ILE A 141 -9.43 1.76 -2.87
CA ILE A 141 -9.38 2.61 -1.67
C ILE A 141 -8.58 3.91 -1.89
N THR A 142 -8.62 4.83 -0.92
CA THR A 142 -7.83 6.08 -0.94
C THR A 142 -6.38 5.84 -0.52
N LEU A 143 -5.44 6.43 -1.29
CA LEU A 143 -4.02 6.56 -0.95
C LEU A 143 -3.66 8.04 -0.73
N SER A 144 -3.10 8.35 0.45
CA SER A 144 -2.52 9.67 0.74
C SER A 144 -0.99 9.59 0.68
N VAL A 145 -0.35 10.50 -0.06
CA VAL A 145 1.11 10.50 -0.25
C VAL A 145 1.71 11.74 0.40
N TYR A 146 2.68 11.55 1.29
CA TYR A 146 3.38 12.59 2.02
C TYR A 146 4.87 12.58 1.67
N ARG A 147 5.39 13.73 1.24
CA ARG A 147 6.78 13.89 0.83
C ARG A 147 7.63 14.43 1.98
N PHE A 148 8.68 13.68 2.31
CA PHE A 148 9.69 14.01 3.29
C PHE A 148 10.94 14.48 2.55
N ILE A 149 11.23 15.77 2.63
CA ILE A 149 12.45 16.36 2.09
C ILE A 149 13.37 16.55 3.31
N SER A 150 14.57 15.94 3.30
CA SER A 150 15.56 16.32 4.31
C SER A 150 16.12 17.69 3.92
N SER A 151 15.73 18.73 4.64
CA SER A 151 16.51 19.96 4.70
C SER A 151 17.74 19.69 5.57
N THR A 152 18.77 19.07 5.01
CA THR A 152 20.12 19.40 5.47
C THR A 152 20.53 20.63 4.65
N PRO A 153 20.92 21.74 5.30
CA PRO A 153 21.40 22.94 4.60
C PRO A 153 22.60 22.64 3.70
#